data_AF-A0A1I7HZP4-F1
#
_entry.id   AF-A0A1I7HZP4-F1
#
_cell.length_a   1.000
_cell.length_b   1.000
_cell.length_c   1.000
_cell.angle_alpha   90.00
_cell.angle_beta   90.00
_cell.angle_gamma   90.00
#
_symmetry.space_group_name_H-M   'P 1'
#
loop_
_entity.id
_entity.type
_entity.pdbx_description
1 polymer ?
#
loop_
_entity_poly.entity_id
_entity_poly.type
_entity_poly.pdbx_seq_one_letter_code
_entity_poly.pdbx_strand_id
1 'polypeptide(L)'
;MLASSLDMLEESLRKKIEIMTEIEAENERQKEVLSNPDNVNEDLFDATVDTKGELIDKLVALDDGFQSLFDRVKEEVGSNREKFADQIKRMQALIEEVTAKSASIEAAERRNKKLAETYFDTARQKMNVSKQTSAAAFNYYRTMNNFKDIPPQFLDQKN
;
A
#
# COMPACT_ATOMS: atom_id res chain seq x y z
N MET A 1 -21.17 21.60 8.67
CA MET A 1 -20.11 21.37 7.66
C MET A 1 -18.96 20.59 8.27
N LEU A 2 -18.34 21.05 9.37
CA LEU A 2 -17.20 20.36 9.99
C LEU A 2 -17.44 18.89 10.41
N ALA A 3 -18.57 18.58 11.05
CA ALA A 3 -18.89 17.21 11.47
C ALA A 3 -18.93 16.23 10.27
N SER A 4 -19.54 16.67 9.17
CA SER A 4 -19.58 15.89 7.92
C SER A 4 -18.20 15.72 7.29
N SER A 5 -17.32 16.71 7.39
CA SER A 5 -15.93 16.59 6.93
C SER A 5 -15.13 15.60 7.77
N LEU A 6 -15.35 15.56 9.09
CA LEU A 6 -14.74 14.57 9.98
C LEU A 6 -15.24 13.16 9.69
N ASP A 7 -16.54 12.99 9.41
CA ASP A 7 -17.10 11.70 9.00
C ASP A 7 -16.47 11.21 7.69
N MET A 8 -16.27 12.10 6.72
CA MET A 8 -15.59 11.77 5.46
C MET A 8 -14.10 11.39 5.67
N LEU A 9 -13.40 12.04 6.59
CA LEU A 9 -12.01 11.68 6.95
C LEU A 9 -11.97 10.30 7.63
N GLU A 10 -12.90 10.01 8.53
CA GLU A 10 -13.02 8.70 9.17
C GLU A 10 -13.31 7.60 8.13
N GLU A 11 -14.24 7.86 7.20
CA GLU A 11 -14.56 6.94 6.10
C GLU A 11 -13.37 6.72 5.16
N SER A 12 -12.62 7.77 4.84
CA SER A 12 -11.40 7.67 4.03
C SER A 12 -10.37 6.76 4.69
N LEU A 13 -10.12 6.89 6.00
CA LEU A 13 -9.21 6.00 6.73
C LEU A 13 -9.67 4.54 6.71
N ARG A 14 -10.98 4.29 6.87
CA ARG A 14 -11.55 2.94 6.77
C ARG A 14 -11.32 2.32 5.39
N LYS A 15 -11.56 3.09 4.31
CA LYS A 15 -11.31 2.63 2.94
C LYS A 15 -9.82 2.35 2.68
N LYS A 16 -8.92 3.17 3.23
CA LYS A 16 -7.47 2.89 3.17
C LYS A 16 -7.17 1.53 3.81
N ILE A 17 -7.70 1.25 5.00
CA ILE A 17 -7.53 -0.03 5.70
C ILE A 17 -8.04 -1.21 4.86
N GLU A 18 -9.21 -1.07 4.22
CA GLU A 18 -9.77 -2.09 3.33
C GLU A 18 -8.83 -2.39 2.16
N ILE A 19 -8.39 -1.37 1.42
CA ILE A 19 -7.46 -1.51 0.30
C ILE A 19 -6.13 -2.11 0.76
N MET A 20 -5.60 -1.68 1.91
CA MET A 20 -4.37 -2.23 2.47
C MET A 20 -4.52 -3.71 2.83
N THR A 21 -5.70 -4.13 3.28
CA THR A 21 -6.00 -5.55 3.53
C THR A 21 -6.02 -6.36 2.24
N GLU A 22 -6.53 -5.79 1.14
CA GLU A 22 -6.44 -6.41 -0.19
C GLU A 22 -4.99 -6.52 -0.67
N ILE A 23 -4.16 -5.49 -0.44
CA ILE A 23 -2.71 -5.55 -0.75
C ILE A 23 -2.01 -6.64 0.07
N GLU A 24 -2.34 -6.80 1.36
CA GLU A 24 -1.80 -7.89 2.19
C GLU A 24 -2.17 -9.27 1.62
N ALA A 25 -3.41 -9.45 1.14
CA ALA A 25 -3.84 -10.68 0.50
C ALA A 25 -3.09 -10.95 -0.81
N GLU A 26 -2.91 -9.94 -1.66
CA GLU A 26 -2.12 -10.07 -2.89
C GLU A 26 -0.62 -10.30 -2.62
N ASN A 27 -0.09 -9.82 -1.49
CA ASN A 27 1.26 -10.16 -1.05
C ASN A 27 1.42 -11.64 -0.70
N GLU A 28 0.47 -12.22 0.03
CA GLU A 28 0.52 -13.67 0.32
C GLU A 28 0.27 -14.50 -0.94
N ARG A 29 -0.62 -14.06 -1.85
CA ARG A 29 -0.81 -14.72 -3.14
C ARG A 29 0.45 -14.71 -4.00
N GLN A 30 1.12 -13.56 -4.11
CA GLN A 30 2.39 -13.46 -4.85
C GLN A 30 3.48 -14.35 -4.24
N LYS A 31 3.56 -14.43 -2.91
CA LYS A 31 4.48 -15.33 -2.21
C LYS A 31 4.21 -16.78 -2.57
N GLU A 32 2.94 -17.22 -2.58
CA GLU A 32 2.57 -18.59 -2.98
C GLU A 32 3.00 -18.89 -4.42
N VAL A 33 2.74 -17.96 -5.35
CA VAL A 33 3.14 -18.07 -6.76
C VAL A 33 4.66 -18.20 -6.91
N LEU A 34 5.43 -17.46 -6.10
CA LEU A 34 6.89 -17.45 -6.13
C LEU A 34 7.55 -18.52 -5.24
N SER A 35 6.77 -19.30 -4.49
CA SER A 35 7.30 -20.27 -3.52
C SER A 35 8.07 -21.42 -4.17
N ASN A 36 7.76 -21.73 -5.44
CA ASN A 36 8.50 -22.68 -6.24
C ASN A 36 9.14 -21.99 -7.46
N PRO A 37 10.37 -21.46 -7.33
CA PRO A 37 11.03 -20.69 -8.38
C PRO A 37 11.30 -21.50 -9.66
N ASP A 38 11.25 -22.83 -9.61
CA ASP A 38 11.45 -23.68 -10.77
C ASP A 38 10.21 -23.83 -11.65
N ASN A 39 9.03 -23.52 -11.13
CA ASN A 39 7.74 -23.70 -11.79
C ASN A 39 6.75 -22.57 -11.45
N VAL A 40 7.21 -21.33 -11.59
CA VAL A 40 6.37 -20.14 -11.39
C VAL A 40 5.40 -20.02 -12.56
N ASN A 41 4.13 -19.79 -12.24
CA ASN A 41 3.14 -19.40 -13.23
C ASN A 41 3.28 -17.89 -13.49
N GLU A 42 3.88 -17.54 -14.63
CA GLU A 42 4.15 -16.14 -15.03
C GLU A 42 2.88 -15.31 -15.14
N ASP A 43 1.81 -15.85 -15.72
CA ASP A 43 0.54 -15.14 -15.86
C ASP A 43 -0.09 -14.81 -14.49
N LEU A 44 0.00 -15.74 -13.53
CA LEU A 44 -0.47 -15.50 -12.17
C LEU A 44 0.42 -14.49 -11.44
N PHE A 45 1.73 -14.53 -11.66
CA PHE A 45 2.64 -13.55 -11.09
C PHE A 45 2.34 -12.14 -11.62
N ASP A 46 2.25 -11.98 -12.94
CA ASP A 46 1.91 -10.70 -13.57
C ASP A 46 0.56 -10.17 -13.07
N ALA A 47 -0.46 -11.03 -12.98
CA ALA A 47 -1.76 -10.65 -12.42
C ALA A 47 -1.69 -10.14 -10.97
N THR A 48 -0.83 -10.72 -10.11
CA THR A 48 -0.62 -10.20 -8.75
C THR A 48 0.03 -8.83 -8.75
N VAL A 49 0.98 -8.58 -9.67
CA VAL A 49 1.66 -7.29 -9.79
C VAL A 49 0.71 -6.21 -10.29
N ASP A 50 -0.10 -6.52 -11.30
CA ASP A 50 -1.08 -5.60 -11.88
C ASP A 50 -2.17 -5.24 -10.86
N THR A 51 -2.74 -6.25 -10.17
CA THR A 51 -3.77 -6.02 -9.14
C THR A 51 -3.24 -5.13 -8.01
N LYS A 52 -2.01 -5.38 -7.53
CA LYS A 52 -1.37 -4.50 -6.54
C LYS A 52 -1.18 -3.08 -7.07
N GLY A 53 -0.80 -2.91 -8.34
CA GLY A 53 -0.68 -1.59 -8.97
C GLY A 53 -1.98 -0.80 -8.90
N GLU A 54 -3.10 -1.42 -9.27
CA GLU A 54 -4.43 -0.78 -9.20
C GLU A 54 -4.83 -0.42 -7.76
N LEU A 55 -4.51 -1.27 -6.79
CA LEU A 55 -4.79 -1.02 -5.37
C LEU A 55 -3.94 0.13 -4.83
N ILE A 56 -2.67 0.22 -5.22
CA ILE A 56 -1.77 1.32 -4.86
C ILE A 56 -2.29 2.64 -5.45
N ASP A 57 -2.70 2.65 -6.71
CA ASP A 57 -3.25 3.86 -7.35
C ASP A 57 -4.52 4.35 -6.62
N LYS A 58 -5.40 3.43 -6.21
CA LYS A 58 -6.57 3.76 -5.37
C LYS A 58 -6.16 4.32 -4.01
N LEU A 59 -5.14 3.73 -3.38
CA LEU A 59 -4.63 4.17 -2.08
C LEU A 59 -4.05 5.59 -2.15
N VAL A 60 -3.28 5.89 -3.19
CA VAL A 60 -2.71 7.23 -3.44
C VAL A 60 -3.82 8.26 -3.65
N ALA A 61 -4.82 7.95 -4.48
CA ALA A 61 -5.95 8.86 -4.70
C ALA A 61 -6.75 9.16 -3.42
N LEU A 62 -6.92 8.15 -2.55
CA LEU A 62 -7.54 8.35 -1.23
C LEU A 62 -6.67 9.19 -0.30
N ASP A 63 -5.34 9.04 -0.36
CA ASP A 63 -4.40 9.82 0.45
C ASP A 63 -4.43 11.30 0.06
N ASP A 64 -4.39 11.60 -1.23
CA ASP A 64 -4.50 12.97 -1.76
C ASP A 64 -5.82 13.64 -1.36
N GLY A 65 -6.93 12.89 -1.47
CA GLY A 65 -8.25 13.35 -1.06
C GLY A 65 -8.36 13.59 0.44
N PHE A 66 -7.78 12.68 1.24
CA PHE A 66 -7.71 12.81 2.69
C PHE A 66 -6.92 14.07 3.09
N GLN A 67 -5.71 14.24 2.55
CA GLN A 67 -4.83 15.35 2.91
C GLN A 67 -5.48 16.69 2.55
N SER A 68 -6.08 16.78 1.35
CA SER A 68 -6.81 17.96 0.88
C SER A 68 -7.98 18.34 1.80
N LEU A 69 -8.71 17.35 2.32
CA LEU A 69 -9.83 17.59 3.23
C LEU A 69 -9.34 17.94 4.64
N PHE A 70 -8.33 17.22 5.14
CA PHE A 70 -7.74 17.46 6.46
C PHE A 70 -7.16 18.87 6.57
N ASP A 71 -6.41 19.32 5.56
CA ASP A 71 -5.82 20.65 5.55
C ASP A 71 -6.85 21.79 5.63
N ARG A 72 -8.06 21.56 5.10
CA ARG A 72 -9.16 22.54 5.17
C ARG A 72 -9.81 22.61 6.54
N VAL A 73 -9.82 21.51 7.30
CA VAL A 73 -10.60 21.40 8.54
C VAL A 73 -9.73 21.39 9.81
N LYS A 74 -8.42 21.18 9.70
CA LYS A 74 -7.51 21.03 10.85
C LYS A 74 -7.55 22.20 11.83
N GLU A 75 -7.65 23.44 11.34
CA GLU A 75 -7.70 24.64 12.20
C GLU A 75 -9.01 24.72 12.98
N GLU A 76 -10.14 24.53 12.29
CA GLU A 76 -11.47 24.60 12.92
C GLU A 76 -11.73 23.40 13.86
N VAL A 77 -11.15 22.23 13.55
CA VAL A 77 -11.13 21.08 14.48
C VAL A 77 -10.29 21.39 15.71
N GLY A 78 -9.14 22.05 15.54
CA GLY A 78 -8.27 22.49 16.64
C GLY A 78 -8.99 23.40 17.64
N SER A 79 -9.75 24.37 17.14
CA SER A 79 -10.56 25.28 17.97
C SER A 79 -11.78 24.63 18.64
N ASN A 80 -12.23 23.47 18.17
CA ASN A 80 -13.41 22.76 18.66
C ASN A 80 -13.09 21.36 19.20
N ARG A 81 -11.86 21.12 19.67
CA ARG A 81 -11.35 19.80 20.05
C ARG A 81 -12.25 19.03 21.02
N GLU A 82 -12.78 19.70 22.05
CA GLU A 82 -13.65 19.05 23.04
C GLU A 82 -14.93 18.50 22.42
N LYS A 83 -15.51 19.23 21.45
CA LYS A 83 -16.74 18.84 20.77
C LYS A 83 -16.58 17.60 19.90
N PHE A 84 -15.37 17.37 19.38
CA PHE A 84 -15.06 16.29 18.45
C PHE A 84 -14.11 15.24 19.04
N ALA A 85 -13.93 15.22 20.36
CA ALA A 85 -12.95 14.38 21.04
C ALA A 85 -13.11 12.89 20.69
N ASP A 86 -14.35 12.38 20.66
CA ASP A 86 -14.62 10.97 20.33
C ASP A 86 -14.29 10.64 18.87
N GLN A 87 -14.63 11.52 17.92
CA GLN A 87 -14.28 11.36 16.50
C GLN A 87 -12.77 11.39 16.30
N ILE A 88 -12.08 12.34 16.93
CA ILE A 88 -10.62 12.46 16.88
C ILE A 88 -9.97 11.18 17.40
N LYS A 89 -10.44 10.64 18.53
CA LYS A 89 -9.93 9.41 19.11
C LYS A 89 -10.12 8.20 18.18
N ARG A 90 -11.28 8.09 17.51
CA ARG A 90 -11.50 7.02 16.52
C ARG A 90 -10.57 7.16 15.32
N MET A 91 -10.42 8.36 14.77
CA MET A 91 -9.49 8.60 13.67
C MET A 91 -8.04 8.29 14.05
N GLN A 92 -7.60 8.62 15.27
CA GLN A 92 -6.28 8.24 15.79
C GLN A 92 -6.07 6.73 15.79
N ALA A 93 -7.05 5.96 16.27
CA ALA A 93 -6.98 4.50 16.24
C ALA A 93 -6.91 3.94 14.81
N LEU A 94 -7.66 4.53 13.87
CA LEU A 94 -7.60 4.14 12.46
C LEU A 94 -6.22 4.49 11.84
N ILE A 95 -5.62 5.62 12.19
CA ILE A 95 -4.28 6.00 11.73
C ILE A 95 -3.22 5.04 12.29
N GLU A 96 -3.34 4.61 13.55
CA GLU A 96 -2.48 3.58 14.13
C GLU A 96 -2.58 2.26 13.35
N GLU A 97 -3.80 1.85 13.00
CA GLU A 97 -4.03 0.64 12.19
C GLU A 97 -3.43 0.76 10.78
N VAL A 98 -3.65 1.89 10.09
CA VAL A 98 -3.02 2.20 8.80
C VAL A 98 -1.49 2.10 8.92
N THR A 99 -0.91 2.69 9.96
CA THR A 99 0.55 2.67 10.17
C THR A 99 1.07 1.24 10.38
N ALA A 100 0.36 0.43 11.18
CA ALA A 100 0.71 -0.96 11.41
C ALA A 100 0.63 -1.80 10.12
N LYS A 101 -0.44 -1.62 9.32
CA LYS A 101 -0.59 -2.29 8.03
C LYS A 101 0.48 -1.87 7.02
N SER A 102 0.86 -0.59 6.97
CA SER A 102 1.94 -0.12 6.10
C SER A 102 3.26 -0.85 6.41
N ALA A 103 3.60 -0.99 7.69
CA ALA A 103 4.81 -1.72 8.10
C ALA A 103 4.72 -3.23 7.77
N SER A 104 3.54 -3.84 7.95
CA SER A 104 3.26 -5.24 7.58
C SER A 104 3.44 -5.46 6.07
N ILE A 105 2.83 -4.62 5.24
CA ILE A 105 2.92 -4.66 3.78
C ILE A 105 4.37 -4.47 3.34
N GLU A 106 5.09 -3.48 3.87
CA GLU A 106 6.48 -3.23 3.50
C GLU A 106 7.38 -4.44 3.82
N ALA A 107 7.19 -5.04 5.00
CA ALA A 107 7.93 -6.23 5.40
C ALA A 107 7.61 -7.44 4.51
N ALA A 108 6.33 -7.63 4.16
CA ALA A 108 5.92 -8.68 3.23
C ALA A 108 6.52 -8.47 1.84
N GLU A 109 6.54 -7.24 1.34
CA GLU A 109 6.99 -6.96 -0.01
C GLU A 109 8.50 -7.00 -0.16
N ARG A 110 9.25 -6.70 0.90
CA ARG A 110 10.69 -7.01 0.97
C ARG A 110 10.96 -8.51 0.83
N ARG A 111 10.10 -9.38 1.40
CA ARG A 111 10.25 -10.84 1.28
C ARG A 111 9.90 -11.30 -0.13
N ASN A 112 8.78 -10.83 -0.68
CA ASN A 112 8.35 -11.16 -2.03
C ASN A 112 9.35 -10.72 -3.10
N LYS A 113 9.95 -9.53 -2.92
CA LYS A 113 11.03 -9.05 -3.78
C LYS A 113 12.20 -10.02 -3.84
N LYS A 114 12.64 -10.56 -2.70
CA LYS A 114 13.72 -11.54 -2.66
C LYS A 114 13.35 -12.84 -3.40
N LEU A 115 12.09 -13.29 -3.27
CA LEU A 115 11.58 -14.45 -4.01
C LEU A 115 11.55 -14.18 -5.52
N ALA A 116 11.07 -13.01 -5.93
CA ALA A 116 11.01 -12.58 -7.32
C ALA A 116 12.42 -12.48 -7.93
N GLU A 117 13.37 -11.87 -7.22
CA GLU A 117 14.79 -11.81 -7.62
C GLU A 117 15.38 -13.21 -7.82
N THR A 118 15.12 -14.14 -6.89
CA THR A 118 15.57 -15.54 -7.00
C THR A 118 14.96 -16.24 -8.21
N TYR A 119 13.66 -16.03 -8.45
CA TYR A 119 12.97 -16.55 -9.63
C TYR A 119 13.58 -16.00 -10.92
N PHE A 120 13.79 -14.68 -11.02
CA PHE A 120 14.37 -14.07 -12.22
C PHE A 120 15.82 -14.52 -12.46
N ASP A 121 16.62 -14.70 -11.41
CA ASP A 121 17.97 -15.26 -11.51
C ASP A 121 17.95 -16.71 -12.03
N THR A 122 17.06 -17.54 -11.47
CA THR A 122 16.87 -18.93 -11.89
C THR A 122 16.39 -19.01 -13.34
N ALA A 123 15.40 -18.19 -13.72
CA ALA A 123 14.87 -18.12 -15.08
C ALA A 123 15.96 -17.66 -16.07
N ARG A 124 16.79 -16.67 -15.71
CA ARG A 124 17.93 -16.24 -16.53
C ARG A 124 18.99 -17.33 -16.70
N GLN A 125 19.31 -18.08 -15.65
CA GLN A 125 20.27 -19.18 -15.74
C GLN A 125 19.74 -20.34 -16.61
N LYS A 126 18.44 -20.63 -16.54
CA LYS A 126 17.78 -21.64 -17.38
C LYS A 126 17.62 -21.19 -18.82
N MET A 127 17.46 -19.89 -19.06
CA MET A 127 17.25 -19.31 -20.38
C MET A 127 18.35 -18.31 -20.75
N ASN A 128 19.37 -18.77 -21.47
CA ASN A 128 20.36 -17.83 -22.03
C ASN A 128 19.77 -16.79 -23.01
N VAL A 129 18.51 -16.91 -23.51
CA VAL A 129 17.83 -15.85 -24.30
C VAL A 129 16.30 -16.06 -24.30
N SER A 130 15.51 -15.22 -23.61
CA SER A 130 14.12 -14.93 -24.03
C SER A 130 13.68 -13.55 -23.55
N LYS A 131 12.90 -12.85 -24.40
CA LYS A 131 12.49 -11.45 -24.20
C LYS A 131 11.35 -11.26 -23.18
N GLN A 132 10.58 -12.31 -22.87
CA GLN A 132 9.40 -12.21 -22.01
C GLN A 132 9.76 -12.01 -20.52
N THR A 133 10.71 -12.78 -19.98
CA THR A 133 11.13 -12.65 -18.57
C THR A 133 11.72 -11.27 -18.25
N SER A 134 12.30 -10.60 -19.24
CA SER A 134 12.80 -9.22 -19.08
C SER A 134 11.67 -8.19 -18.92
N ALA A 135 10.51 -8.41 -19.54
CA ALA A 135 9.38 -7.49 -19.45
C ALA A 135 8.68 -7.61 -18.09
N ALA A 136 8.46 -8.84 -17.60
CA ALA A 136 7.89 -9.09 -16.27
C ALA A 136 8.78 -8.50 -15.15
N ALA A 137 10.10 -8.71 -15.23
CA ALA A 137 11.04 -8.10 -14.27
C ALA A 137 10.99 -6.57 -14.30
N PHE A 138 10.90 -5.96 -15.48
CA PHE A 138 10.80 -4.51 -15.64
C PHE A 138 9.52 -3.95 -15.03
N ASN A 139 8.36 -4.57 -15.31
CA ASN A 139 7.07 -4.16 -14.75
C ASN A 139 7.06 -4.30 -13.22
N TYR A 140 7.61 -5.39 -12.69
CA TYR A 140 7.76 -5.59 -11.25
C TYR A 140 8.57 -4.46 -10.59
N TYR A 141 9.75 -4.12 -11.12
CA TYR A 141 10.57 -3.04 -10.56
C TYR A 141 9.85 -1.69 -10.61
N ARG A 142 9.10 -1.40 -11.67
CA ARG A 142 8.35 -0.14 -11.80
C ARG A 142 7.26 -0.02 -10.75
N THR A 143 6.39 -1.03 -10.63
CA THR A 143 5.25 -1.00 -9.69
C THR A 143 5.73 -0.94 -8.25
N MET A 144 6.79 -1.70 -7.91
CA MET A 144 7.30 -1.76 -6.53
C MET A 144 8.08 -0.51 -6.10
N ASN A 145 8.61 0.26 -7.05
CA ASN A 145 9.28 1.51 -6.71
C ASN A 145 8.29 2.60 -6.29
N ASN A 146 7.06 2.60 -6.83
CA ASN A 146 6.03 3.58 -6.48
C ASN A 146 5.50 3.42 -5.04
N PHE A 147 5.61 2.23 -4.43
CA PHE A 147 5.17 2.00 -3.05
C PHE A 147 6.05 2.73 -2.02
N LYS A 148 7.32 3.00 -2.34
CA LYS A 148 8.26 3.70 -1.44
C LYS A 148 7.97 5.20 -1.30
N ASP A 149 7.22 5.78 -2.22
CA ASP A 149 6.96 7.23 -2.26
C ASP A 149 5.70 7.64 -1.48
N ILE A 150 5.05 6.74 -0.75
CA ILE A 150 4.04 7.10 0.25
C ILE A 150 4.78 7.53 1.52
N PRO A 151 4.95 8.84 1.79
CA PRO A 151 5.72 9.28 2.94
C PRO A 151 4.94 8.92 4.21
N PRO A 152 5.61 8.58 5.33
CA PRO A 152 4.95 8.57 6.63
C PRO A 152 4.60 10.02 7.01
N GLN A 153 3.46 10.52 6.51
CA GLN A 153 3.01 11.90 6.77
C GLN A 153 2.44 12.10 8.19
N PHE A 154 2.56 11.10 9.08
CA PHE A 154 1.97 11.14 10.42
C PHE A 154 2.95 10.92 11.58
N LEU A 155 4.25 11.13 11.39
CA LEU A 155 5.20 11.17 12.51
C LEU A 155 6.29 12.21 12.28
N ASP A 156 5.99 13.48 12.58
CA ASP A 156 6.88 14.32 13.38
C ASP A 156 6.15 15.60 13.84
N GLN A 157 5.62 15.58 15.07
CA GLN A 157 5.55 16.79 15.89
C GLN A 157 5.91 16.39 17.32
N LYS A 158 7.19 16.13 17.55
CA LYS A 158 7.80 16.48 18.84
C LYS A 158 8.42 17.86 18.69
N ASN A 159 7.71 18.87 19.19
CA ASN A 159 8.23 19.97 20.03
C ASN A 159 7.09 20.93 20.39
#